data_AF-A0AA88H6U8-F1
#
_entry.id   AF-A0AA88H6U8-F1
#
_cell.length_a   1.000
_cell.length_b   1.000
_cell.length_c   1.000
_cell.angle_alpha   90.00
_cell.angle_beta   90.00
_cell.angle_gamma   90.00
#
_symmetry.space_group_name_H-M   'P 1'
#
loop_
_entity.id
_entity.type
_entity.pdbx_description
1 polymer ?
#
loop_
_entity_poly.entity_id
_entity_poly.type
_entity_poly.pdbx_seq_one_letter_code
_entity_poly.pdbx_strand_id
1 'polypeptide(L)'
;MPTVRGVLRRGMTVEGLRQFIIAQGSSRSVVNMGWDKIWAINKQVVEPTAPRYTAIEKEGRVPVFISGAKEEALTVQKHPKDEKNGYKTVWTAPKVFIEAADAEMLNVNVLIT
;
A
#
# COMPACT_ATOMS: atom_id res chain seq x y z
N MET A 1 10.72 16.84 -11.01
CA MET A 1 10.13 18.20 -10.97
C MET A 1 8.68 18.12 -10.51
N PRO A 2 8.21 19.07 -9.70
CA PRO A 2 6.84 19.14 -9.19
C PRO A 2 5.87 19.69 -10.26
N THR A 3 5.86 19.09 -11.45
CA THR A 3 4.88 19.44 -12.49
C THR A 3 3.58 18.68 -12.24
N VAL A 4 2.45 19.21 -12.72
CA VAL A 4 1.15 18.51 -12.65
C VAL A 4 1.25 17.10 -13.21
N ARG A 5 1.84 16.95 -14.41
CA ARG A 5 2.08 15.64 -15.01
C ARG A 5 2.98 14.74 -14.16
N GLY A 6 4.00 15.31 -13.51
CA GLY A 6 4.94 14.59 -12.65
C GLY A 6 4.27 14.02 -11.40
N VAL A 7 3.43 14.80 -10.73
CA VAL A 7 2.73 14.35 -9.52
C VAL A 7 1.64 13.34 -9.84
N LEU A 8 0.89 13.54 -10.94
CA LEU A 8 -0.10 12.56 -11.41
C LEU A 8 0.55 11.22 -11.74
N ARG A 9 1.70 11.23 -12.44
CA ARG A 9 2.46 10.01 -12.73
C ARG A 9 2.96 9.29 -11.47
N ARG A 10 3.16 10.01 -10.37
CA ARG A 10 3.59 9.46 -9.08
C ARG A 10 2.43 8.93 -8.22
N GLY A 11 1.19 9.03 -8.71
CA GLY A 11 0.00 8.52 -8.03
C GLY A 11 -0.87 9.58 -7.35
N MET A 12 -0.64 10.87 -7.63
CA MET A 12 -1.58 11.93 -7.24
C MET A 12 -2.90 11.75 -7.99
N THR A 13 -4.03 11.83 -7.29
CA THR A 13 -5.35 11.88 -7.91
C THR A 13 -5.73 13.33 -8.21
N VAL A 14 -6.55 13.54 -9.25
CA VAL A 14 -7.07 14.88 -9.58
C VAL A 14 -7.89 15.44 -8.42
N GLU A 15 -8.69 14.59 -7.78
CA GLU A 15 -9.50 14.98 -6.62
C GLU A 15 -8.63 15.36 -5.42
N GLY A 16 -7.62 14.56 -5.07
CA GLY A 16 -6.69 14.89 -3.98
C GLY A 16 -5.94 16.20 -4.23
N LEU A 17 -5.52 16.45 -5.46
CA LEU A 17 -4.89 17.72 -5.85
C LEU A 17 -5.87 18.91 -5.73
N ARG A 18 -7.12 18.73 -6.16
CA ARG A 18 -8.16 19.77 -6.04
C ARG A 18 -8.47 20.09 -4.58
N GLN A 19 -8.63 19.08 -3.74
CA GLN A 19 -8.86 19.25 -2.30
C GLN A 19 -7.68 19.97 -1.63
N PHE A 20 -6.45 19.65 -2.02
CA PHE A 20 -5.27 20.36 -1.53
C PHE A 20 -5.28 21.85 -1.91
N ILE A 21 -5.62 22.20 -3.15
CA ILE A 21 -5.73 23.61 -3.59
C ILE A 21 -6.83 24.33 -2.81
N ILE A 22 -7.99 23.69 -2.60
CA ILE A 22 -9.09 24.26 -1.82
C ILE A 22 -8.66 24.51 -0.36
N ALA A 23 -7.94 23.56 0.24
CA ALA A 23 -7.48 23.66 1.63
C ALA A 23 -6.50 24.81 1.88
N GLN A 24 -5.83 25.33 0.84
CA GLN A 24 -4.98 26.52 0.97
C GLN A 24 -5.77 27.81 1.18
N GLY A 25 -7.04 27.85 0.76
CA GLY A 25 -7.92 29.00 0.87
C GLY A 25 -7.52 30.18 -0.05
N SER A 26 -8.43 31.16 -0.18
CA SER A 26 -8.25 32.34 -1.03
C SER A 26 -7.65 33.54 -0.28
N SER A 27 -6.69 33.31 0.62
CA SER A 27 -6.04 34.37 1.38
C SER A 27 -4.93 35.06 0.59
N ARG A 28 -4.70 36.35 0.87
CA ARG A 28 -3.51 37.08 0.37
C ARG A 28 -2.23 36.69 1.12
N SER A 29 -2.36 36.01 2.26
CA SER A 29 -1.21 35.52 3.01
C SER A 29 -0.57 34.36 2.27
N VAL A 30 0.77 34.38 2.14
CA VAL A 30 1.52 33.23 1.65
C VAL A 30 1.41 32.11 2.68
N VAL A 31 0.87 30.95 2.26
CA VAL A 31 0.75 29.76 3.09
C VAL A 31 1.72 28.71 2.58
N ASN A 32 2.78 28.46 3.36
CA ASN A 32 3.73 27.39 3.07
C ASN A 32 3.20 26.08 3.67
N MET A 33 2.75 25.16 2.82
CA MET A 33 2.38 23.81 3.24
C MET A 33 3.52 22.83 2.99
N GLY A 34 3.70 21.91 3.93
CA GLY A 34 4.66 20.81 3.77
C GLY A 34 4.25 19.86 2.64
N TRP A 35 5.27 19.25 2.01
CA TRP A 35 5.11 18.26 0.96
C TRP A 35 4.42 16.97 1.44
N ASP A 36 4.36 16.72 2.74
CA ASP A 36 3.62 15.63 3.37
C ASP A 36 2.10 15.83 3.30
N LYS A 37 1.62 17.08 3.45
CA LYS A 37 0.18 17.38 3.49
C LYS A 37 -0.54 17.03 2.20
N ILE A 38 0.07 17.32 1.04
CA ILE A 38 -0.54 17.01 -0.26
C ILE A 38 -0.75 15.49 -0.42
N TRP A 39 0.19 14.67 0.05
CA TRP A 39 0.08 13.22 0.00
C TRP A 39 -0.87 12.66 1.05
N ALA A 40 -0.97 13.29 2.23
CA ALA A 40 -1.95 12.93 3.24
C ALA A 40 -3.38 13.13 2.75
N ILE A 41 -3.68 14.26 2.08
CA ILE A 41 -4.99 14.50 1.46
C ILE A 41 -5.25 13.47 0.34
N ASN A 42 -4.27 13.23 -0.53
CA ASN A 42 -4.42 12.21 -1.58
C ASN A 42 -4.66 10.81 -1.00
N LYS A 43 -4.03 10.46 0.11
CA LYS A 43 -4.25 9.18 0.80
C LYS A 43 -5.70 9.06 1.27
N GLN A 44 -6.33 10.12 1.79
CA GLN A 44 -7.73 10.07 2.20
C GLN A 44 -8.68 9.75 1.03
N VAL A 45 -8.35 10.20 -0.18
CA VAL A 45 -9.11 9.91 -1.39
C VAL A 45 -8.88 8.47 -1.88
N VAL A 46 -7.64 8.00 -1.85
CA VAL A 46 -7.24 6.70 -2.40
C VAL A 46 -7.56 5.53 -1.45
N GLU A 47 -7.43 5.75 -0.14
CA GLU A 47 -7.47 4.68 0.86
C GLU A 47 -8.74 3.83 0.85
N PRO A 48 -9.96 4.38 0.68
CA PRO A 48 -11.19 3.59 0.67
C PRO A 48 -11.34 2.64 -0.52
N THR A 49 -10.66 2.91 -1.65
CA THR A 49 -10.87 2.22 -2.92
C THR A 49 -9.64 1.46 -3.43
N ALA A 50 -8.46 1.71 -2.86
CA ALA A 50 -7.24 1.07 -3.34
C ALA A 50 -7.25 -0.46 -3.11
N PRO A 51 -7.07 -1.29 -4.14
CA PRO A 51 -6.92 -2.73 -3.92
C PRO A 51 -5.56 -3.03 -3.29
N ARG A 52 -5.54 -3.85 -2.23
CA ARG A 52 -4.33 -4.31 -1.54
C ARG A 52 -3.79 -5.55 -2.25
N TYR A 53 -2.53 -5.52 -2.63
CA TYR A 53 -1.79 -6.65 -3.16
C TYR A 53 -0.55 -6.89 -2.30
N THR A 54 -0.05 -8.11 -2.35
CA THR A 54 1.19 -8.49 -1.66
C THR A 54 2.32 -8.37 -2.67
N ALA A 55 3.35 -7.61 -2.31
CA ALA A 55 4.58 -7.49 -3.06
C ALA A 55 5.74 -7.58 -2.09
N ILE A 56 6.84 -8.15 -2.55
CA ILE A 56 8.09 -8.29 -1.80
C ILE A 56 9.20 -7.74 -2.68
N GLU A 57 10.15 -7.02 -2.10
CA GLU A 57 11.29 -6.52 -2.85
C GLU A 57 12.09 -7.67 -3.45
N LYS A 58 12.48 -7.53 -4.72
CA LYS A 58 13.19 -8.62 -5.41
C LYS A 58 14.55 -8.88 -4.77
N GLU A 59 15.22 -7.81 -4.38
CA GLU A 59 16.50 -7.83 -3.69
C GLU A 59 16.25 -8.05 -2.19
N GLY A 60 17.05 -8.91 -1.57
CA GLY A 60 16.91 -9.18 -0.13
C GLY A 60 15.76 -10.10 0.30
N ARG A 61 14.86 -10.54 -0.60
CA ARG A 61 13.82 -11.51 -0.24
C ARG A 61 14.40 -12.79 0.34
N VAL A 62 13.82 -13.26 1.45
CA VAL A 62 14.24 -14.48 2.13
C VAL A 62 13.26 -15.61 1.82
N PRO A 63 13.72 -16.76 1.29
CA PRO A 63 12.86 -17.92 1.10
C PRO A 63 12.59 -18.61 2.44
N VAL A 64 11.32 -18.91 2.72
CA VAL A 64 10.88 -19.65 3.89
C VAL A 64 10.17 -20.92 3.45
N PHE A 65 10.51 -22.03 4.09
CA PHE A 65 9.92 -23.34 3.83
C PHE A 65 9.00 -23.73 4.99
N ILE A 66 7.72 -23.93 4.69
CA ILE A 66 6.68 -24.23 5.67
C ILE A 66 6.34 -25.71 5.56
N SER A 67 6.68 -26.48 6.60
CA SER A 67 6.38 -27.91 6.65
C SER A 67 4.87 -28.14 6.75
N GLY A 68 4.34 -29.05 5.92
CA GLY A 68 2.92 -29.40 5.90
C GLY A 68 2.00 -28.41 5.16
N ALA A 69 2.51 -27.28 4.67
CA ALA A 69 1.74 -26.39 3.80
C ALA A 69 1.48 -27.03 2.43
N LYS A 70 0.32 -26.73 1.84
CA LYS A 70 -0.07 -27.18 0.50
C LYS A 70 -0.15 -26.01 -0.46
N GLU A 71 0.00 -26.32 -1.74
CA GLU A 71 -0.22 -25.33 -2.80
C GLU A 71 -1.72 -25.21 -3.08
N GLU A 72 -2.30 -24.07 -2.73
CA GLU A 72 -3.75 -23.84 -2.80
C GLU A 72 -4.06 -22.40 -3.23
N ALA A 73 -5.18 -22.24 -3.94
CA ALA A 73 -5.69 -20.95 -4.37
C ALA A 73 -6.78 -20.46 -3.40
N LEU A 74 -6.52 -19.36 -2.71
CA LEU A 74 -7.44 -18.75 -1.76
C LEU A 74 -8.08 -17.50 -2.35
N THR A 75 -9.38 -17.33 -2.15
CA THR A 75 -10.09 -16.11 -2.55
C THR A 75 -10.14 -15.15 -1.37
N VAL A 76 -9.47 -14.01 -1.49
CA VAL A 76 -9.32 -13.00 -0.42
C VAL A 76 -9.86 -11.66 -0.90
N GLN A 77 -10.45 -10.88 0.01
CA GLN A 77 -10.92 -9.52 -0.30
C GLN A 77 -9.76 -8.63 -0.76
N LYS A 78 -9.98 -7.82 -1.79
CA LYS A 78 -8.99 -6.82 -2.24
C LYS A 78 -8.84 -5.67 -1.25
N HIS A 79 -9.86 -5.37 -0.46
CA HIS A 79 -9.81 -4.31 0.53
C HIS A 79 -10.28 -4.83 1.89
N PRO A 80 -9.51 -4.69 2.98
CA PRO A 80 -9.84 -5.31 4.28
C PRO A 80 -11.17 -4.88 4.90
N LYS A 81 -11.69 -3.70 4.51
CA LYS A 81 -12.90 -3.10 5.10
C LYS A 81 -14.06 -2.93 4.12
N ASP A 82 -13.87 -3.30 2.85
CA ASP A 82 -14.90 -3.05 1.83
C ASP A 82 -14.89 -4.11 0.73
N GLU A 83 -15.82 -5.05 0.86
CA GLU A 83 -16.04 -6.17 -0.07
C GLU A 83 -16.41 -5.71 -1.48
N LYS A 84 -16.92 -4.48 -1.66
CA LYS A 84 -17.27 -3.94 -2.98
C LYS A 84 -16.06 -3.74 -3.89
N ASN A 85 -14.87 -3.62 -3.30
CA ASN A 85 -13.62 -3.57 -4.05
C ASN A 85 -13.25 -4.92 -4.70
N GLY A 86 -14.05 -5.96 -4.44
CA GLY A 86 -13.93 -7.27 -5.06
C GLY A 86 -12.90 -8.17 -4.39
N TYR A 87 -12.62 -9.29 -5.05
CA TYR A 87 -11.80 -10.36 -4.53
C TYR A 87 -10.59 -10.61 -5.43
N LYS A 88 -9.52 -11.14 -4.85
CA LYS A 88 -8.31 -11.60 -5.53
C LYS A 88 -8.01 -13.04 -5.13
N THR A 89 -7.36 -13.76 -6.03
CA THR A 89 -6.80 -15.07 -5.72
C THR A 89 -5.39 -14.88 -5.14
N VAL A 90 -5.13 -15.49 -4.00
CA VAL A 90 -3.81 -15.56 -3.34
C VAL A 90 -3.39 -17.01 -3.34
N TRP A 91 -2.17 -17.27 -3.80
CA TRP A 91 -1.59 -18.61 -3.77
C TRP A 91 -0.79 -18.81 -2.48
N THR A 92 -1.11 -19.87 -1.76
CA THR A 92 -0.25 -20.41 -0.71
C THR A 92 0.58 -21.54 -1.28
N ALA A 93 1.78 -21.76 -0.74
CA ALA A 93 2.67 -22.83 -1.17
C ALA A 93 3.62 -23.23 -0.04
N PRO A 94 4.23 -24.43 -0.09
CA PRO A 94 5.25 -24.86 0.88
C PRO A 94 6.47 -23.94 0.92
N LYS A 95 6.74 -23.20 -0.16
CA LYS A 95 7.82 -22.23 -0.26
C LYS A 95 7.23 -20.85 -0.49
N VAL A 96 7.51 -19.93 0.42
CA VAL A 96 7.12 -18.51 0.32
C VAL A 96 8.34 -17.62 0.41
N PHE A 97 8.15 -16.34 0.08
CA PHE A 97 9.15 -15.31 0.33
C PHE A 97 8.62 -14.36 1.39
N ILE A 98 9.53 -13.78 2.17
CA ILE A 98 9.27 -12.69 3.10
C ILE A 98 10.37 -11.63 2.98
N GLU A 99 10.13 -10.44 3.53
CA GLU A 99 11.14 -9.40 3.63
C GLU A 99 12.25 -9.80 4.60
N ALA A 100 13.49 -9.37 4.34
CA ALA A 100 14.62 -9.68 5.22
C ALA A 100 14.40 -9.18 6.65
N ALA A 101 13.84 -7.98 6.80
CA ALA A 101 13.53 -7.40 8.11
C ALA A 101 12.52 -8.26 8.90
N ASP A 102 11.53 -8.84 8.22
CA ASP A 102 10.55 -9.73 8.86
C ASP A 102 11.19 -11.09 9.20
N ALA A 103 12.11 -11.57 8.37
CA ALA A 103 12.83 -12.81 8.61
C ALA A 103 13.70 -12.74 9.88
N GLU A 104 14.31 -11.58 10.16
CA GLU A 104 15.10 -11.35 11.39
C GLU A 104 14.24 -11.35 12.67
N MET A 105 12.95 -11.04 12.55
CA MET A 105 12.01 -11.08 13.68
C MET A 105 11.50 -12.49 13.99
N LEU A 106 11.78 -13.48 13.13
CA LEU A 106 11.38 -14.86 13.35
C LEU A 106 12.11 -15.43 14.56
N ASN A 107 11.33 -15.84 15.55
CA ASN A 107 11.83 -16.46 16.77
C ASN A 107 11.11 -17.80 17.01
N VAL A 108 11.84 -18.75 17.61
CA VAL A 108 11.29 -20.06 17.95
C VAL A 108 10.09 -19.86 18.89
N ASN A 109 8.98 -20.54 18.58
CA ASN A 109 7.71 -20.47 19.33
C ASN A 109 6.95 -19.13 19.27
N VAL A 110 7.29 -18.23 18.33
CA VAL A 110 6.51 -17.01 18.08
C VAL A 110 5.65 -17.18 16.82
N LEU A 111 4.34 -16.99 16.97
CA LEU A 111 3.41 -16.94 15.84
C LEU A 111 3.42 -15.54 15.24
N ILE A 112 3.64 -15.45 13.93
CA ILE A 112 3.54 -14.21 13.15
C ILE A 112 2.36 -14.39 12.16
N THR A 113 1.53 -13.37 12.01
CA THR A 113 0.34 -13.35 11.14
C THR A 113 0.44 -12.25 10.09
#